data_AF-A0AAW7XBJ4-F1
#
_entry.id   AF-A0AAW7XBJ4-F1
#
_cell.length_a   1.000
_cell.length_b   1.000
_cell.length_c   1.000
_cell.angle_alpha   90.00
_cell.angle_beta   90.00
_cell.angle_gamma   90.00
#
_symmetry.space_group_name_H-M   'P 1'
#
loop_
_entity.id
_entity.type
_entity.pdbx_description
1 polymer ?
#
loop_
_entity_poly.entity_id
_entity_poly.type
_entity_poly.pdbx_seq_one_letter_code
_entity_poly.pdbx_strand_id
1 'polypeptide(L)'
;PNRINLDKIVYFPRESHETTLSKSILKTGDVVIVRTGNTGTAAVIPNELDDCNCIDLIIAKIKRDQISPEYLAYLLNSDRGKMLISAREVGGIHKHFNVGSMKS
;
A
#
# COMPACT_ATOMS: atom_id res chain seq x y z
N PRO A 1 1.13 -8.21 -9.13
CA PRO A 1 2.16 -7.39 -8.44
C PRO A 1 2.59 -6.21 -9.33
N ASN A 2 3.09 -5.13 -8.75
CA ASN A 2 3.62 -3.94 -9.45
C ASN A 2 2.63 -3.21 -10.39
N ARG A 3 1.32 -3.44 -10.23
CA ARG A 3 0.27 -2.81 -11.04
C ARG A 3 -0.98 -2.61 -10.22
N ILE A 4 -1.80 -1.64 -10.62
CA ILE A 4 -3.11 -1.37 -10.03
C ILE A 4 -4.17 -1.74 -11.07
N ASN A 5 -5.18 -2.51 -10.64
CA ASN A 5 -6.33 -2.83 -11.47
C ASN A 5 -7.47 -1.88 -11.07
N LEU A 6 -8.09 -1.26 -12.08
CA LEU A 6 -9.12 -0.23 -11.93
C LEU A 6 -10.51 -0.69 -12.37
N ASP A 7 -10.72 -2.00 -12.56
CA ASP A 7 -11.99 -2.57 -13.04
C ASP A 7 -13.15 -2.35 -12.06
N LYS A 8 -12.84 -2.10 -10.78
CA LYS A 8 -13.82 -1.91 -9.69
C LYS A 8 -13.52 -0.65 -8.89
N ILE A 9 -13.79 0.50 -9.49
CA ILE A 9 -13.76 1.79 -8.79
C ILE A 9 -15.15 2.14 -8.26
N VAL A 10 -15.20 2.80 -7.10
CA VAL A 10 -16.41 3.37 -6.53
C VAL A 10 -16.22 4.87 -6.30
N TYR A 11 -17.30 5.63 -6.35
CA TYR A 11 -17.30 7.07 -6.10
C TYR A 11 -18.06 7.38 -4.81
N PHE A 12 -17.64 8.42 -4.12
CA PHE A 12 -18.24 8.89 -2.88
C PHE A 12 -18.15 10.42 -2.79
N PRO A 13 -18.89 11.08 -1.89
CA PRO A 13 -18.93 12.54 -1.81
C PRO A 13 -17.56 13.17 -1.52
N ARG A 14 -17.27 14.30 -2.18
CA ARG A 14 -16.02 15.07 -1.98
C ARG A 14 -15.77 15.45 -0.53
N GLU A 15 -16.81 15.78 0.22
CA GLU A 15 -16.70 16.08 1.65
C GLU A 15 -16.02 14.96 2.43
N SER A 16 -16.34 13.69 2.13
CA SER A 16 -15.71 12.54 2.80
C SER A 16 -14.23 12.40 2.44
N HIS A 17 -13.83 12.74 1.20
CA HIS A 17 -12.43 12.76 0.75
C HIS A 17 -11.62 13.75 1.59
N GLU A 18 -12.14 14.95 1.78
CA GLU A 18 -11.46 16.07 2.46
C GLU A 18 -11.47 15.93 3.99
N THR A 19 -12.42 15.18 4.55
CA THR A 19 -12.61 15.04 6.01
C THR A 19 -12.22 13.64 6.51
N THR A 20 -13.19 12.75 6.68
CA THR A 20 -13.08 11.45 7.35
C THR A 20 -12.10 10.51 6.65
N LEU A 21 -11.94 10.61 5.34
CA LEU A 21 -11.07 9.74 4.53
C LEU A 21 -9.74 10.40 4.15
N SER A 22 -9.42 11.59 4.69
CA SER A 22 -8.18 12.32 4.37
C SER A 22 -6.90 11.49 4.53
N LYS A 23 -6.87 10.53 5.46
CA LYS A 23 -5.73 9.64 5.69
C LYS A 23 -5.49 8.59 4.61
N SER A 24 -6.50 8.28 3.79
CA SER A 24 -6.37 7.32 2.69
C SER A 24 -6.09 7.96 1.34
N ILE A 25 -5.86 9.29 1.31
CA ILE A 25 -5.47 10.01 0.11
C ILE A 25 -4.08 9.56 -0.35
N LEU A 26 -4.07 9.09 -1.59
CA LEU A 26 -2.89 8.64 -2.31
C LEU A 26 -2.16 9.82 -2.92
N LYS A 27 -0.85 9.71 -3.01
CA LYS A 27 0.00 10.62 -3.77
C LYS A 27 0.84 9.82 -4.75
N THR A 28 1.12 10.43 -5.89
CA THR A 28 2.01 9.89 -6.91
C THR A 28 3.33 9.45 -6.31
N GLY A 29 3.74 8.22 -6.60
CA GLY A 29 4.98 7.64 -6.09
C GLY A 29 4.90 7.10 -4.66
N ASP A 30 3.73 7.16 -4.01
CA ASP A 30 3.47 6.32 -2.84
C ASP A 30 3.55 4.84 -3.24
N VAL A 31 3.95 3.99 -2.30
CA VAL A 31 3.85 2.54 -2.47
C VAL A 31 2.68 2.03 -1.66
N VAL A 32 1.74 1.34 -2.31
CA VAL A 32 0.62 0.69 -1.62
C VAL A 32 0.85 -0.80 -1.49
N ILE A 33 0.41 -1.37 -0.37
CA ILE A 33 0.58 -2.78 -0.04
C ILE A 33 -0.77 -3.38 0.37
N VAL A 34 -1.11 -4.52 -0.21
CA VAL A 34 -2.34 -5.27 0.11
C VAL A 34 -2.27 -5.80 1.55
N ARG A 35 -3.33 -5.58 2.33
CA ARG A 35 -3.42 -6.00 3.73
C ARG A 35 -4.07 -7.38 3.92
N THR A 36 -4.99 -7.76 3.03
CA THR A 36 -5.76 -9.02 3.16
C THR A 36 -5.86 -9.76 1.82
N GLY A 37 -6.00 -11.09 1.86
CA GLY A 37 -6.11 -11.95 0.69
C GLY A 37 -4.76 -12.21 0.01
N ASN A 38 -4.23 -11.21 -0.70
CA ASN A 38 -2.91 -11.24 -1.35
C ASN A 38 -1.88 -10.40 -0.58
N THR A 39 -1.83 -10.61 0.74
CA THR A 39 -1.06 -9.76 1.67
C THR A 39 0.39 -9.61 1.25
N GLY A 40 0.90 -8.38 1.37
CA GLY A 40 2.29 -8.05 1.01
C GLY A 40 2.51 -7.72 -0.46
N THR A 41 1.52 -7.95 -1.34
CA THR A 41 1.62 -7.49 -2.74
C THR A 41 1.68 -5.97 -2.79
N ALA A 42 2.68 -5.43 -3.49
CA ALA A 42 2.93 -3.98 -3.56
C ALA A 42 2.81 -3.41 -4.99
N ALA A 43 2.52 -2.11 -5.09
CA ALA A 43 2.58 -1.34 -6.34
C ALA A 43 2.85 0.15 -6.06
N VAL A 44 3.44 0.86 -7.03
CA VAL A 44 3.62 2.31 -6.99
C VAL A 44 2.34 2.99 -7.50
N ILE A 45 1.92 4.06 -6.83
CA ILE A 45 0.79 4.90 -7.27
C ILE A 45 1.23 5.73 -8.49
N PRO A 46 0.56 5.59 -9.65
CA PRO A 46 0.86 6.37 -10.83
C PRO A 46 0.16 7.75 -10.78
N ASN A 47 0.53 8.65 -11.70
CA ASN A 47 0.03 10.03 -11.73
C ASN A 47 -1.49 10.12 -11.84
N GLU A 48 -2.12 9.18 -12.55
CA GLU A 48 -3.56 9.18 -12.83
C GLU A 48 -4.41 8.91 -11.57
N LEU A 49 -3.79 8.43 -10.50
CA LEU A 49 -4.43 8.17 -9.20
C LEU A 49 -3.96 9.16 -8.12
N ASP A 50 -3.26 10.22 -8.49
CA ASP A 50 -2.97 11.30 -7.55
C ASP A 50 -4.28 11.86 -6.98
N ASP A 51 -4.30 12.08 -5.66
CA ASP A 51 -5.46 12.62 -4.95
C ASP A 51 -6.70 11.71 -4.93
N CYS A 52 -6.57 10.44 -5.33
CA CYS A 52 -7.59 9.42 -5.10
C CYS A 52 -7.47 8.81 -3.69
N ASN A 53 -8.52 8.14 -3.20
CA ASN A 53 -8.46 7.37 -1.95
C ASN A 53 -8.30 5.88 -2.22
N CYS A 54 -7.63 5.17 -1.30
CA CYS A 54 -7.67 3.71 -1.24
C CYS A 54 -8.47 3.17 -0.05
N ILE A 55 -8.86 1.90 -0.14
CA ILE A 55 -9.50 1.15 0.94
C ILE A 55 -8.72 -0.15 1.14
N ASP A 56 -8.53 -0.55 2.40
CA ASP A 56 -7.85 -1.80 2.80
C ASP A 56 -6.38 -1.96 2.31
N LEU A 57 -5.69 -0.85 2.05
CA LEU A 57 -4.27 -0.83 1.70
C LEU A 57 -3.43 -0.14 2.78
N ILE A 58 -2.17 -0.53 2.89
CA ILE A 58 -1.14 0.21 3.61
C ILE A 58 -0.48 1.17 2.65
N ILE A 59 -0.36 2.44 3.04
CA ILE A 59 0.32 3.48 2.25
C ILE A 59 1.71 3.71 2.85
N ALA A 60 2.75 3.41 2.10
CA ALA A 60 4.12 3.78 2.40
C ALA A 60 4.47 5.08 1.67
N LYS A 61 4.58 6.17 2.43
CA LYS A 61 5.03 7.47 1.92
C LYS A 61 6.55 7.45 1.74
N ILE A 62 7.02 7.67 0.52
CA ILE A 62 8.42 7.47 0.16
C ILE A 62 9.19 8.79 0.14
N LYS A 63 10.30 8.83 0.88
CA LYS A 63 11.33 9.87 0.76
C LYS A 63 12.20 9.52 -0.46
N ARG A 64 11.92 10.15 -1.60
CA ARG A 64 12.52 9.80 -2.91
C ARG A 64 14.03 9.99 -2.99
N ASP A 65 14.60 10.80 -2.11
CA ASP A 65 16.04 10.98 -1.90
C ASP A 65 16.71 9.79 -1.19
N GLN A 66 15.93 8.92 -0.54
CA GLN A 66 16.43 7.77 0.22
C GLN A 66 16.20 6.44 -0.50
N ILE A 67 15.08 6.30 -1.22
CA ILE A 67 14.73 5.05 -1.90
C ILE A 67 13.82 5.31 -3.10
N SER A 68 14.05 4.58 -4.19
CA SER A 68 13.13 4.54 -5.33
C SER A 68 11.84 3.78 -4.94
N PRO A 69 10.65 4.35 -5.18
CA PRO A 69 9.37 3.66 -4.97
C PRO A 69 9.28 2.33 -5.71
N GLU A 70 9.79 2.29 -6.94
CA GLU A 70 9.82 1.10 -7.79
C GLU A 70 10.68 0.02 -7.16
N TYR A 71 11.89 0.37 -6.72
CA TYR A 71 12.78 -0.56 -6.04
C TYR A 71 12.12 -1.17 -4.80
N LEU A 72 11.46 -0.34 -3.97
CA LEU A 72 10.73 -0.84 -2.80
C LEU A 72 9.60 -1.82 -3.21
N ALA A 73 8.79 -1.46 -4.20
CA ALA A 73 7.72 -2.33 -4.68
C ALA A 73 8.25 -3.67 -5.21
N TYR A 74 9.33 -3.64 -6.00
CA TYR A 74 10.00 -4.86 -6.49
C TYR A 74 10.58 -5.71 -5.36
N LEU A 75 11.23 -5.07 -4.38
CA LEU A 75 11.78 -5.76 -3.22
C LEU A 75 10.68 -6.47 -2.42
N LEU A 76 9.58 -5.78 -2.12
CA LEU A 76 8.44 -6.36 -1.38
C LEU A 76 7.80 -7.51 -2.17
N ASN A 77 7.73 -7.40 -3.49
CA ASN A 77 7.17 -8.43 -4.37
C ASN A 77 8.14 -9.58 -4.69
N SER A 78 9.42 -9.47 -4.32
CA SER A 78 10.41 -10.53 -4.50
C SER A 78 10.16 -11.70 -3.54
N ASP A 79 10.71 -12.87 -3.85
CA ASP A 79 10.55 -14.05 -2.98
C ASP A 79 11.08 -13.81 -1.57
N ARG A 80 12.20 -13.09 -1.45
CA ARG A 80 12.77 -12.70 -0.15
C ARG A 80 11.86 -11.71 0.59
N GLY A 81 11.30 -10.74 -0.11
CA GLY A 81 10.36 -9.76 0.46
C GLY A 81 9.10 -10.43 0.99
N LYS A 82 8.50 -11.30 0.19
CA LYS A 82 7.33 -12.11 0.60
C LYS A 82 7.66 -12.99 1.80
N MET A 83 8.80 -13.67 1.81
CA MET A 83 9.23 -14.49 2.94
C MET A 83 9.38 -13.68 4.23
N LEU A 84 9.94 -12.46 4.16
CA LEU A 84 10.05 -11.56 5.32
C LEU A 84 8.69 -11.12 5.85
N ILE A 85 7.74 -10.83 4.96
CA ILE A 85 6.37 -10.46 5.33
C ILE A 85 5.67 -11.66 5.98
N SER A 86 5.69 -12.82 5.33
CA SER A 86 5.06 -14.03 5.85
C SER A 86 5.67 -14.51 7.18
N ALA A 87 7.00 -14.40 7.36
CA ALA A 87 7.65 -14.74 8.62
C ALA A 87 7.16 -13.85 9.79
N ARG A 88 6.73 -12.61 9.51
CA ARG A 88 6.15 -11.68 10.50
C ARG A 88 4.64 -11.88 10.68
N GLU A 89 3.95 -12.49 9.73
CA GLU A 89 2.52 -12.83 9.83
C GLU A 89 2.24 -14.03 10.75
N VAL A 90 3.20 -14.94 10.94
CA VAL A 90 3.02 -16.18 11.72
C VAL A 90 2.89 -15.92 13.25
N GLY A 91 3.10 -14.68 13.72
CA GLY A 91 3.12 -14.34 15.14
C GLY A 91 1.79 -13.93 15.81
N GLY A 92 0.65 -13.88 15.12
CA GLY A 92 -0.59 -13.40 15.76
C GLY A 92 -1.88 -13.81 15.04
N ILE A 93 -2.83 -14.33 15.81
CA ILE A 93 -4.10 -14.99 15.41
C ILE A 93 -5.13 -14.05 14.71
N HIS A 94 -4.70 -12.93 14.13
CA HIS A 94 -5.55 -12.11 13.26
C HIS A 94 -4.78 -11.73 12.00
N LYS A 95 -5.32 -12.10 10.83
CA LYS A 95 -4.80 -11.81 9.48
C LYS A 95 -4.86 -10.31 9.14
N HIS A 96 -4.23 -9.47 9.96
CA HIS A 96 -4.09 -8.05 9.76
C HIS A 96 -2.61 -7.70 9.95
N PHE A 97 -1.92 -7.50 8.83
CA PHE A 97 -0.56 -6.97 8.83
C PHE A 97 -0.57 -5.57 9.46
N ASN A 98 -0.05 -5.46 10.68
CA ASN A 98 -0.11 -4.25 11.48
C ASN A 98 0.99 -3.27 11.05
N VAL A 99 0.65 -1.99 10.86
CA VAL A 99 1.58 -0.93 10.45
C VAL A 99 2.77 -0.80 11.42
N GLY A 100 2.60 -1.17 12.69
CA GLY A 100 3.67 -1.19 13.69
C GLY A 100 4.85 -2.10 13.34
N SER A 101 4.64 -3.13 12.52
CA SER A 101 5.68 -4.07 12.10
C SER A 101 6.57 -3.53 10.97
N MET A 102 6.30 -2.33 10.43
CA MET A 102 7.06 -1.68 9.34
C MET A 102 7.99 -0.54 9.80
N LYS A 103 8.23 -0.36 11.10
CA LYS A 103 9.25 0.59 11.57
C LYS A 103 10.61 -0.10 11.69
N SER A 104 11.60 0.39 10.95
CA SER A 104 13.02 0.30 11.30
C SER A 104 13.44 1.59 11.97
#